data_AF-A0A851HRT5-F1
#
_entry.id   AF-A0A851HRT5-F1
#
_cell.length_a   1.000
_cell.length_b   1.000
_cell.length_c   1.000
_cell.angle_alpha   90.00
_cell.angle_beta   90.00
_cell.angle_gamma   90.00
#
_symmetry.space_group_name_H-M   'P 1'
#
loop_
_entity.id
_entity.type
_entity.pdbx_description
1 polymer ?
#
loop_
_entity_poly.entity_id
_entity_poly.type
_entity_poly.pdbx_seq_one_letter_code
_entity_poly.pdbx_strand_id
1 'polypeptide(L)' 'MSDAETREWERLAFVAGRDGIPAAVAFAQQGFKQYTAAIREADSGGNQYGAAYRDSLNTSIAVYELYIAQNG' A
#
# COMPACT_ATOMS: atom_id res chain seq x y z
N MET A 1 -0.58 -15.39 -2.80
CA MET A 1 -0.46 -13.93 -2.87
C MET A 1 -1.40 -13.42 -3.94
N SER A 2 -2.11 -12.33 -3.72
CA SER A 2 -2.92 -11.69 -4.77
C SER A 2 -2.04 -10.88 -5.73
N ASP A 3 -2.54 -10.51 -6.92
CA ASP A 3 -1.79 -9.66 -7.86
C ASP A 3 -1.42 -8.30 -7.24
N ALA A 4 -2.30 -7.74 -6.40
CA ALA A 4 -2.05 -6.51 -5.68
C ALA A 4 -0.92 -6.68 -4.64
N GLU A 5 -0.92 -7.81 -3.92
CA GLU A 5 0.09 -8.13 -2.92
C GLU A 5 1.49 -8.25 -3.56
N THR A 6 1.60 -9.08 -4.60
CA THR A 6 2.86 -9.29 -5.34
C THR A 6 3.40 -7.97 -5.87
N ARG A 7 2.54 -7.14 -6.47
CA ARG A 7 2.92 -5.85 -7.04
C ARG A 7 3.50 -4.90 -6.00
N GLU A 8 2.94 -4.81 -4.80
CA GLU A 8 3.47 -3.89 -3.78
C GLU A 8 4.78 -4.40 -3.18
N TRP A 9 4.95 -5.72 -3.02
CA TRP A 9 6.24 -6.29 -2.64
C TRP A 9 7.33 -6.00 -3.69
N GLU A 10 7.04 -6.16 -4.98
CA GLU A 10 7.97 -5.82 -6.05
C GLU A 10 8.35 -4.34 -6.06
N ARG A 11 7.38 -3.44 -5.83
CA ARG A 11 7.64 -2.00 -5.70
C ARG A 11 8.54 -1.69 -4.50
N LEU A 12 8.26 -2.28 -3.34
CA LEU A 12 9.07 -2.10 -2.14
C LEU A 12 10.50 -2.60 -2.37
N ALA A 13 10.65 -3.79 -2.96
CA ALA A 13 11.95 -4.35 -3.32
C ALA A 13 12.72 -3.44 -4.30
N PHE A 14 12.01 -2.88 -5.29
CA PHE A 14 12.60 -1.93 -6.23
C PHE A 14 13.11 -0.65 -5.53
N VAL A 15 12.27 -0.01 -4.71
CA VAL A 15 12.66 1.22 -3.98
C VAL A 15 13.80 0.92 -3.01
N ALA A 16 13.73 -0.21 -2.30
CA ALA A 16 14.78 -0.63 -1.38
C ALA A 16 16.11 -0.87 -2.10
N GLY A 17 16.09 -1.49 -3.27
CA GLY A 17 17.29 -1.73 -4.08
C GLY A 17 17.86 -0.45 -4.70
N ARG A 18 17.01 0.51 -5.09
CA ARG A 18 17.42 1.77 -5.72
C ARG A 18 17.94 2.79 -4.70
N ASP A 19 17.20 2.98 -3.61
CA ASP A 19 17.34 4.11 -2.68
C ASP A 19 17.62 3.69 -1.23
N GLY A 20 17.59 2.39 -0.94
CA GLY A 20 17.81 1.83 0.40
C GLY A 20 16.52 1.62 1.21
N ILE A 21 16.65 0.82 2.28
CA ILE A 21 15.53 0.47 3.18
C ILE A 21 14.83 1.71 3.77
N PRO A 22 15.52 2.78 4.23
CA PRO A 22 14.83 3.95 4.77
C PRO A 22 13.89 4.63 3.77
N ALA A 23 14.27 4.67 2.49
CA ALA A 23 13.42 5.22 1.43
C ALA A 23 12.21 4.33 1.14
N ALA A 24 12.38 3.01 1.17
CA ALA A 24 11.27 2.06 1.03
C ALA A 24 10.29 2.12 2.21
N VAL A 25 10.77 2.33 3.44
CA VAL A 25 9.92 2.57 4.62
C VAL A 25 9.12 3.87 4.45
N ALA A 26 9.76 4.96 4.02
CA ALA A 26 9.08 6.22 3.76
C ALA A 26 8.03 6.08 2.66
N PHE A 27 8.34 5.35 1.59
CA PHE A 27 7.39 5.00 0.52
C PHE A 27 6.19 4.22 1.06
N ALA A 28 6.43 3.17 1.85
CA ALA A 28 5.36 2.37 2.47
C ALA A 28 4.46 3.23 3.38
N GLN A 29 5.03 4.13 4.18
CA GLN A 29 4.26 5.02 5.06
C GLN A 29 3.38 6.01 4.28
N GLN A 30 3.87 6.52 3.16
CA GLN A 30 3.08 7.39 2.27
C GLN A 30 1.95 6.61 1.60
N GLY A 31 2.25 5.43 1.05
CA GLY A 31 1.27 4.53 0.44
C GLY A 31 0.16 4.11 1.41
N PHE A 32 0.54 3.74 2.64
CA PHE A 32 -0.39 3.41 3.72
C PHE A 32 -1.40 4.54 3.97
N LYS A 33 -0.92 5.79 4.14
CA LYS A 33 -1.78 6.95 4.39
C LYS A 33 -2.70 7.24 3.20
N GLN A 34 -2.16 7.22 1.99
CA GLN A 34 -2.90 7.55 0.78
C GLN A 34 -4.01 6.52 0.50
N TYR A 35 -3.71 5.24 0.59
CA TYR A 35 -4.70 4.20 0.30
C TYR A 35 -5.77 4.12 1.40
N THR A 36 -5.40 4.34 2.66
CA THR A 36 -6.37 4.47 3.77
C THR A 36 -7.31 5.65 3.54
N ALA A 37 -6.79 6.79 3.09
CA ALA A 37 -7.61 7.95 2.76
C ALA A 37 -8.57 7.68 1.58
N ALA A 38 -8.09 7.02 0.53
CA ALA A 38 -8.92 6.64 -0.63
C ALA A 38 -10.09 5.72 -0.24
N ILE A 39 -9.86 4.77 0.68
CA ILE A 39 -10.94 3.91 1.20
C ILE A 39 -11.95 4.74 2.00
N ARG A 40 -11.48 5.64 2.88
CA ARG A 40 -12.37 6.50 3.68
C ARG A 40 -13.22 7.43 2.82
N GLU A 41 -12.65 7.97 1.75
CA GLU A 41 -13.38 8.83 0.79
C GLU A 41 -14.41 8.04 -0.02
N ALA A 42 -14.11 6.79 -0.39
CA ALA A 42 -15.09 5.91 -1.00
C ALA A 42 -16.26 5.63 -0.03
N ASP A 43 -15.96 5.40 1.26
CA ASP A 43 -16.97 5.12 2.29
C ASP A 43 -17.86 6.33 2.62
N SER A 44 -17.36 7.56 2.46
CA SER A 44 -18.14 8.78 2.70
C SER A 44 -19.10 9.13 1.55
N GLY A 45 -19.26 8.26 0.55
CA GLY A 45 -20.12 8.47 -0.60
C GLY A 45 -19.47 9.30 -1.71
N GLY A 46 -18.16 9.56 -1.62
CA GLY A 46 -17.39 10.37 -2.57
C GLY A 46 -16.92 9.64 -3.83
N ASN A 47 -16.99 8.30 -3.89
CA ASN A 47 -16.43 7.56 -5.03
C ASN A 47 -17.17 6.28 -5.43
N GLN A 48 -16.98 5.95 -6.71
CA GLN A 48 -17.60 4.97 -7.60
C GLN A 48 -16.87 3.63 -7.60
N TYR A 49 -15.89 3.44 -6.72
CA TYR A 49 -15.02 2.28 -6.74
C TYR A 49 -15.75 1.02 -6.25
N GLY A 50 -15.82 0.01 -7.12
CA GLY A 50 -16.42 -1.28 -6.78
C GLY A 50 -15.59 -2.08 -5.75
N ALA A 51 -16.23 -3.10 -5.16
CA ALA A 51 -15.64 -3.95 -4.11
C ALA A 51 -14.24 -4.49 -4.45
N ALA A 52 -13.99 -4.89 -5.70
CA ALA A 52 -12.69 -5.40 -6.14
C ALA A 52 -11.54 -4.35 -6.03
N TYR A 53 -11.84 -3.07 -6.27
CA TYR A 53 -10.84 -2.01 -6.09
C TYR A 53 -10.53 -1.81 -4.61
N ARG A 54 -11.56 -1.85 -3.75
CA ARG A 54 -11.39 -1.77 -2.30
C ARG A 54 -10.54 -2.91 -1.75
N ASP A 55 -10.80 -4.14 -2.20
CA ASP A 55 -10.03 -5.31 -1.78
C ASP A 55 -8.56 -5.22 -2.20
N SER A 56 -8.31 -4.70 -3.41
CA SER A 56 -6.95 -4.42 -3.88
C SER A 56 -6.23 -3.40 -2.98
N LEU A 57 -6.89 -2.28 -2.63
CA LEU A 57 -6.30 -1.28 -1.73
C LEU A 57 -6.06 -1.83 -0.32
N ASN A 58 -7.00 -2.59 0.24
CA ASN A 58 -6.84 -3.26 1.53
C ASN A 58 -5.63 -4.22 1.51
N THR A 59 -5.47 -4.97 0.42
CA THR A 59 -4.33 -5.88 0.27
C THR A 59 -3.01 -5.10 0.25
N SER A 60 -2.94 -4.02 -0.54
CA SER A 60 -1.76 -3.16 -0.57
C SER A 60 -1.44 -2.52 0.79
N ILE A 61 -2.46 -2.08 1.53
CA ILE A 61 -2.31 -1.53 2.89
C ILE A 61 -1.67 -2.57 3.81
N ALA A 62 -2.14 -3.82 3.79
CA ALA A 62 -1.60 -4.89 4.62
C ALA A 62 -0.11 -5.16 4.33
N VAL A 63 0.30 -5.09 3.06
CA VAL A 63 1.71 -5.19 2.67
C VAL A 63 2.54 -4.05 3.26
N TYR A 64 2.06 -2.81 3.14
CA TYR A 64 2.76 -1.65 3.69
C TYR A 64 2.88 -1.70 5.22
N GLU A 65 1.80 -2.06 5.94
CA GLU A 65 1.85 -2.24 7.39
C GLU A 65 2.89 -3.28 7.80
N LEU A 66 2.90 -4.43 7.12
CA LEU A 66 3.88 -5.50 7.39
C LEU A 66 5.31 -5.04 7.11
N TYR A 67 5.55 -4.35 5.99
CA TYR A 67 6.88 -3.84 5.65
C TYR A 67 7.39 -2.83 6.68
N ILE A 68 6.54 -1.90 7.10
CA ILE A 68 6.86 -0.90 8.13
C ILE A 68 7.19 -1.60 9.45
N ALA A 69 6.38 -2.58 9.87
CA ALA A 69 6.62 -3.30 11.12
C ALA A 69 7.93 -4.10 11.13
N GLN A 70 8.40 -4.56 9.97
CA GLN A 70 9.65 -5.33 9.84
C GLN A 70 10.91 -4.47 9.78
N ASN A 71 10.80 -3.20 9.38
CA ASN A 71 11.95 -2.36 9.02
C ASN A 71 11.95 -0.97 9.70
N GLY A 72 10.94 -0.68 10.51
CA GLY A 72 10.74 0.61 11.20
C GLY A 72 11.14 0.61 12.67
#